data_AF-A0A846ZMU1-F1
#
_entry.id   AF-A0A846ZMU1-F1
#
_cell.length_a   1.000
_cell.length_b   1.000
_cell.length_c   1.000
_cell.angle_alpha   90.00
_cell.angle_beta   90.00
_cell.angle_gamma   90.00
#
_symmetry.space_group_name_H-M   'P 1'
#
loop_
_entity.id
_entity.type
_entity.pdbx_description
1 polymer ?
#
loop_
_entity_poly.entity_id
_entity_poly.type
_entity_poly.pdbx_seq_one_letter_code
_entity_poly.pdbx_strand_id
1 'polypeptide(L)'
;MKTFYSIALSGLSEADAKQVLAALESPKLGKWNLSEGGNSDLLIVDVDSVWGHMDWLRAVAEDRLCAAYTEQPSMRDCDLLLQKPFDGDKLIQMLLDIQNNVAPSKSDAPATSPAPQRSESTAPRAEAKPSAPEAAPKAEPAPKPAEKPTPVATKPATPTPAPETVQSAPAEPARNETLGSMLLDGAMTHTVLIEGNAGDAKLAIDPANNIYRAPPQLKTIEKLLDMPASRIRSVSSDDAEVQHAGPEQPIVRLLWFAALCASHGKLAPHLDPSASWRLTRWPQIEREFPRHFRIATAMMKQPATLEAIAEAAKSPVEDVAAFINAYYVAGYVAPDGDSDTGDAVNSTSSVLGRLRRSFSRGAREASA
;
A
#
# COMPACT_ATOMS: atom_id res chain seq x y z
N MET A 1 0.88 40.29 18.06
CA MET A 1 -0.21 39.91 17.14
C MET A 1 0.39 39.79 15.75
N LYS A 2 0.17 38.68 15.04
CA LYS A 2 0.70 38.50 13.67
C LYS A 2 0.08 39.56 12.74
N THR A 3 0.92 40.27 12.00
CA THR A 3 0.51 41.37 11.10
C THR A 3 -0.02 40.85 9.77
N PHE A 4 0.46 39.68 9.34
CA PHE A 4 0.05 39.00 8.11
C PHE A 4 -0.07 37.49 8.36
N TYR A 5 -1.03 36.86 7.67
CA TYR A 5 -1.28 35.43 7.63
C TYR A 5 -0.95 34.89 6.24
N SER A 6 -0.49 33.65 6.17
CA SER A 6 -0.09 32.97 4.95
C SER A 6 -1.00 31.79 4.67
N ILE A 7 -1.45 31.66 3.43
CA ILE A 7 -2.27 30.54 2.97
C ILE A 7 -1.54 29.75 1.89
N ALA A 8 -1.53 28.44 2.00
CA ALA A 8 -1.04 27.53 0.96
C ALA A 8 -2.18 26.65 0.46
N LEU A 9 -2.11 26.27 -0.81
CA LEU A 9 -3.10 25.44 -1.47
C LEU A 9 -2.44 24.12 -1.87
N SER A 10 -3.07 22.98 -1.59
CA SER A 10 -2.62 21.68 -2.07
C SER A 10 -3.75 20.91 -2.76
N GLY A 11 -3.46 20.38 -3.94
CA GLY A 11 -4.37 19.48 -4.67
C GLY A 11 -5.58 20.15 -5.35
N LEU A 12 -5.77 21.47 -5.19
CA LEU A 12 -6.87 22.20 -5.81
C LEU A 12 -6.74 22.22 -7.34
N SER A 13 -7.88 22.16 -8.05
CA SER A 13 -7.92 22.39 -9.49
C SER A 13 -7.55 23.84 -9.83
N GLU A 14 -7.12 24.10 -11.07
CA GLU A 14 -6.81 25.47 -11.52
C GLU A 14 -8.01 26.42 -11.41
N ALA A 15 -9.23 25.89 -11.60
CA ALA A 15 -10.47 26.64 -11.47
C ALA A 15 -10.77 27.00 -10.00
N ASP A 16 -10.62 26.06 -9.08
CA ASP A 16 -10.84 26.30 -7.64
C ASP A 16 -9.75 27.21 -7.06
N ALA A 17 -8.49 27.02 -7.46
CA ALA A 17 -7.39 27.88 -7.04
C ALA A 17 -7.64 29.35 -7.44
N LYS A 18 -8.16 29.61 -8.65
CA LYS A 18 -8.55 30.97 -9.08
C LYS A 18 -9.65 31.56 -8.20
N GLN A 19 -10.61 30.74 -7.76
CA GLN A 19 -11.69 31.21 -6.88
C GLN A 19 -11.19 31.52 -5.47
N VAL A 20 -10.22 30.74 -4.95
CA VAL A 20 -9.54 31.06 -3.69
C VAL A 20 -8.78 32.37 -3.79
N LEU A 21 -8.02 32.59 -4.87
CA LEU A 21 -7.30 33.85 -5.09
C LEU A 21 -8.25 35.05 -5.17
N ALA A 22 -9.36 34.93 -5.91
CA ALA A 22 -10.38 35.96 -5.98
C ALA A 22 -11.00 36.28 -4.61
N ALA A 23 -11.19 35.27 -3.75
CA ALA A 23 -11.66 35.47 -2.39
C ALA A 23 -10.64 36.22 -1.52
N LEU A 24 -9.34 35.93 -1.67
CA LEU A 24 -8.25 36.61 -0.93
C LEU A 24 -8.10 38.09 -1.30
N GLU A 25 -8.44 38.48 -2.53
CA GLU A 25 -8.45 39.88 -2.99
C GLU A 25 -9.59 40.72 -2.36
N SER A 26 -10.51 40.08 -1.61
CA SER A 26 -11.58 40.78 -0.93
C SER A 26 -11.03 41.81 0.07
N PRO A 27 -11.54 43.07 0.07
CA PRO A 27 -11.06 44.12 0.96
C PRO A 27 -11.28 43.81 2.46
N LYS A 28 -12.09 42.80 2.77
CA LYS A 28 -12.32 42.30 4.13
C LYS A 28 -11.14 41.48 4.68
N LEU A 29 -10.28 40.92 3.81
CA LEU A 29 -9.24 39.95 4.16
C LEU A 29 -7.81 40.51 4.10
N GLY A 30 -7.62 41.83 4.16
CA GLY A 30 -6.36 42.56 3.92
C GLY A 30 -5.10 42.20 4.74
N LYS A 31 -5.10 41.06 5.44
CA LYS A 31 -3.98 40.47 6.16
C LYS A 31 -3.54 39.10 5.61
N TRP A 32 -4.19 38.51 4.60
CA TRP A 32 -3.82 37.19 4.06
C TRP A 32 -3.00 37.29 2.77
N ASN A 33 -1.96 36.47 2.64
CA ASN A 33 -1.12 36.35 1.44
C ASN A 33 -0.96 34.88 1.03
N LEU A 34 -0.89 34.60 -0.27
CA LEU A 34 -0.54 33.27 -0.77
C LEU A 34 0.94 32.97 -0.48
N SER A 35 1.22 31.75 0.00
CA SER A 35 2.58 31.23 0.17
C SER A 35 2.74 29.96 -0.65
N GLU A 36 3.81 29.90 -1.44
CA GLU A 36 4.23 28.71 -2.21
C GLU A 36 5.21 27.82 -1.42
N GLY A 37 5.56 28.21 -0.19
CA GLY A 37 6.57 27.55 0.65
C GLY A 37 5.98 26.73 1.80
N GLY A 38 6.69 25.68 2.22
CA GLY A 38 6.22 24.60 3.10
C GLY A 38 5.78 24.95 4.53
N ASN A 39 5.67 26.22 4.91
CA ASN A 39 5.22 26.62 6.25
C ASN A 39 4.24 27.80 6.17
N SER A 40 2.95 27.49 5.98
CA SER A 40 1.83 28.44 5.94
C SER A 40 1.02 28.43 7.24
N ASP A 41 0.34 29.53 7.54
CA ASP A 41 -0.56 29.66 8.69
C ASP A 41 -1.88 28.88 8.51
N LEU A 42 -2.33 28.73 7.26
CA LEU A 42 -3.44 27.86 6.87
C LEU A 42 -3.05 27.07 5.62
N LEU A 43 -3.37 25.78 5.60
CA LEU A 43 -3.26 24.94 4.41
C LEU A 43 -4.66 24.50 3.96
N ILE A 44 -5.10 24.94 2.78
CA ILE A 44 -6.31 24.39 2.16
C ILE A 44 -5.90 23.18 1.32
N VAL A 45 -6.51 22.03 1.60
CA VAL A 45 -6.19 20.78 0.93
C VAL A 45 -7.42 20.21 0.25
N ASP A 46 -7.37 20.02 -1.07
CA ASP A 46 -8.40 19.24 -1.77
C ASP A 46 -8.23 17.76 -1.46
N VAL A 47 -9.00 17.26 -0.48
CA VAL A 47 -8.89 15.90 0.03
C VAL A 47 -9.31 14.87 -1.01
N ASP A 48 -10.16 15.24 -1.96
CA ASP A 48 -10.61 14.33 -3.02
C ASP A 48 -9.59 14.24 -4.17
N SER A 49 -8.55 15.08 -4.17
CA SER A 49 -7.47 15.00 -5.13
C SER A 49 -6.56 13.78 -4.87
N VAL A 50 -5.87 13.32 -5.92
CA VAL A 50 -4.99 12.13 -5.91
C VAL A 50 -3.98 12.12 -4.76
N TRP A 51 -3.56 13.30 -4.28
CA TRP A 51 -2.56 13.44 -3.22
C TRP A 51 -3.07 14.20 -1.99
N GLY A 52 -4.23 14.86 -2.05
CA GLY A 52 -4.63 15.78 -1.00
C GLY A 52 -5.08 15.11 0.29
N HIS A 53 -5.62 13.89 0.26
CA HIS A 53 -5.83 13.17 1.53
C HIS A 53 -4.51 12.92 2.29
N MET A 54 -3.39 12.69 1.57
CA MET A 54 -2.07 12.53 2.19
C MET A 54 -1.49 13.83 2.71
N ASP A 55 -1.69 14.94 1.99
CA ASP A 55 -1.25 16.26 2.46
C ASP A 55 -2.07 16.75 3.66
N TRP A 56 -3.36 16.40 3.71
CA TRP A 56 -4.21 16.63 4.87
C TRP A 56 -3.73 15.82 6.09
N LEU A 57 -3.49 14.52 5.93
CA LEU A 57 -2.93 13.70 7.01
C LEU A 57 -1.56 14.18 7.48
N ARG A 58 -0.71 14.67 6.56
CA ARG A 58 0.59 15.26 6.92
C ARG A 58 0.40 16.54 7.73
N ALA A 59 -0.50 17.42 7.29
CA ALA A 59 -0.80 18.66 8.01
C ALA A 59 -1.36 18.38 9.42
N VAL A 60 -2.26 17.42 9.56
CA VAL A 60 -2.79 16.98 10.87
C VAL A 60 -1.66 16.38 11.73
N ALA A 61 -0.79 15.55 11.18
CA ALA A 61 0.34 14.96 11.91
C ALA A 61 1.39 16.00 12.35
N GLU A 62 1.53 17.09 11.58
CA GLU A 62 2.42 18.22 11.88
C GLU A 62 1.75 19.28 12.77
N ASP A 63 0.53 19.04 13.27
CA ASP A 63 -0.28 19.99 14.04
C ASP A 63 -0.47 21.34 13.32
N ARG A 64 -0.54 21.30 11.99
CA ARG A 64 -0.79 22.46 11.14
C ARG A 64 -2.28 22.71 10.99
N LEU A 65 -2.66 23.98 11.07
CA LEU A 65 -4.03 24.40 10.78
C LEU A 65 -4.34 24.13 9.31
N CYS A 66 -5.23 23.18 9.05
CA CYS A 66 -5.62 22.78 7.71
C CYS A 66 -7.13 22.84 7.53
N ALA A 67 -7.56 23.26 6.34
CA ALA A 67 -8.95 23.21 5.90
C ALA A 67 -9.09 22.14 4.81
N ALA A 68 -9.95 21.15 5.06
CA ALA A 68 -10.26 20.13 4.08
C ALA A 68 -11.26 20.68 3.04
N TYR A 69 -10.89 20.64 1.77
CA TYR A 69 -11.78 20.93 0.64
C TYR A 69 -12.26 19.60 0.05
N THR A 70 -13.56 19.28 0.17
CA THR A 70 -14.09 17.97 -0.24
C THR A 70 -15.55 18.02 -0.68
N GLU A 71 -15.99 17.05 -1.49
CA GLU A 71 -17.40 16.79 -1.79
C GLU A 71 -18.18 16.25 -0.58
N GLN A 72 -17.48 15.68 0.40
CA GLN A 72 -18.12 15.08 1.57
C GLN A 72 -18.70 16.15 2.51
N PRO A 73 -19.92 15.93 3.05
CA PRO A 73 -20.57 16.90 3.93
C PRO A 73 -19.96 16.98 5.34
N SER A 74 -19.13 16.01 5.71
CA SER A 74 -18.45 15.96 7.01
C SER A 74 -17.21 15.09 6.94
N MET A 75 -16.14 15.50 7.61
CA MET A 75 -14.90 14.74 7.73
C MET A 75 -14.56 14.58 9.21
N ARG A 76 -14.18 13.36 9.63
CA ARG A 76 -13.74 13.11 11.00
C ARG A 76 -12.36 13.73 11.22
N ASP A 77 -12.12 14.20 12.44
CA ASP A 77 -10.84 14.78 12.87
C ASP A 77 -10.43 16.02 12.04
N CYS A 78 -11.42 16.75 11.53
CA CYS A 78 -11.23 17.98 10.76
C CYS A 78 -12.00 19.14 11.42
N ASP A 79 -11.29 20.19 11.81
CA ASP A 79 -11.90 21.36 12.46
C ASP A 79 -12.41 22.42 11.45
N LEU A 80 -11.86 22.43 10.24
CA LEU A 80 -12.17 23.40 9.18
C LEU A 80 -12.51 22.69 7.88
N LEU A 81 -13.75 22.81 7.41
CA LEU A 81 -14.25 22.12 6.22
C LEU A 81 -14.78 23.14 5.20
N LEU A 82 -14.31 23.01 3.96
CA LEU A 82 -14.85 23.68 2.78
C LEU A 82 -15.49 22.64 1.87
N GLN A 83 -16.78 22.79 1.59
CA GLN A 83 -17.49 21.83 0.76
C GLN A 83 -17.44 22.24 -0.72
N LYS A 84 -17.36 21.25 -1.62
CA LYS A 84 -17.60 21.44 -3.06
C LYS A 84 -19.11 21.53 -3.35
N PRO A 85 -19.57 22.40 -4.27
CA PRO A 85 -18.78 23.35 -5.07
C PRO A 85 -18.28 24.55 -4.24
N PHE A 86 -17.14 25.12 -4.64
CA PHE A 86 -16.50 26.22 -3.91
C PHE A 86 -17.44 27.41 -3.65
N ASP A 87 -17.41 27.89 -2.40
CA ASP A 87 -18.18 29.04 -1.94
C ASP A 87 -17.22 30.07 -1.33
N GLY A 88 -17.03 31.18 -2.04
CA GLY A 88 -16.11 32.25 -1.63
C GLY A 88 -16.53 32.95 -0.34
N ASP A 89 -17.84 33.07 -0.06
CA ASP A 89 -18.32 33.72 1.16
C ASP A 89 -18.00 32.88 2.39
N LYS A 90 -18.11 31.54 2.29
CA LYS A 90 -17.71 30.61 3.37
C LYS A 90 -16.21 30.66 3.65
N LEU A 91 -15.37 30.71 2.61
CA LEU A 91 -13.93 30.87 2.79
C LEU A 91 -13.62 32.19 3.49
N ILE A 92 -14.25 33.29 3.08
CA ILE A 92 -14.02 34.61 3.71
C ILE A 92 -14.39 34.59 5.20
N GLN A 93 -15.54 33.99 5.56
CA GLN A 93 -15.93 33.85 6.97
C GLN A 93 -14.92 33.02 7.77
N MET A 94 -14.51 31.86 7.24
CA MET A 94 -13.52 31.00 7.89
C MET A 94 -12.19 31.74 8.14
N LEU A 95 -11.71 32.50 7.16
CA LEU A 95 -10.48 33.28 7.28
C LEU A 95 -10.62 34.44 8.27
N LEU A 96 -11.80 35.03 8.42
CA LEU A 96 -12.08 36.05 9.43
C LEU A 96 -12.14 35.45 10.84
N ASP A 97 -12.73 34.26 11.01
CA ASP A 97 -12.79 33.56 12.29
C ASP A 97 -11.38 33.22 12.80
N ILE A 98 -10.50 32.75 11.92
CA ILE A 98 -9.09 32.50 12.22
C ILE A 98 -8.38 33.80 12.61
N GLN A 99 -8.59 34.91 11.88
CA GLN A 99 -7.98 36.21 12.21
C GLN A 99 -8.38 36.72 13.59
N ASN A 100 -9.64 36.49 13.98
CA ASN A 100 -10.21 36.95 15.24
C ASN A 100 -9.96 35.96 16.39
N ASN A 101 -9.25 34.86 16.13
CA ASN A 101 -9.00 33.77 17.09
C ASN A 101 -10.29 33.25 17.73
N VAL A 102 -11.37 33.23 16.96
CA VAL A 102 -12.62 32.60 17.34
C VAL A 102 -12.40 31.11 17.06
N ALA A 103 -12.28 30.31 18.12
CA ALA A 103 -12.18 28.86 17.96
C ALA A 103 -13.37 28.38 17.11
N PRO A 104 -13.13 27.53 16.07
CA PRO A 104 -14.22 27.01 15.26
C PRO A 104 -15.18 26.28 16.20
N SER A 105 -16.32 26.91 16.46
CA SER A 105 -17.35 26.33 17.28
C SER A 105 -17.89 25.16 16.50
N LYS A 106 -17.74 23.94 17.05
CA LYS A 106 -18.44 22.75 16.58
C LYS A 106 -19.89 23.16 16.33
N SER A 107 -20.27 23.28 15.06
CA SER A 107 -21.61 23.73 14.72
C SER A 107 -22.60 22.73 15.30
N ASP A 108 -23.51 23.27 16.10
CA ASP A 108 -24.54 22.62 16.88
C ASP A 108 -25.34 21.59 16.06
N ALA A 109 -25.22 20.32 16.45
CA ALA A 109 -26.37 19.41 16.39
C ALA A 109 -27.17 19.62 17.68
N PRO A 110 -28.51 19.81 17.65
CA PRO A 110 -29.28 20.16 18.83
C PRO A 110 -29.22 19.05 19.88
N ALA A 111 -28.77 19.42 21.07
CA ALA A 111 -28.90 18.61 22.27
C ALA A 111 -30.37 18.43 22.66
N THR A 112 -30.76 17.21 23.03
CA THR A 112 -31.72 16.97 24.13
C THR A 112 -31.49 15.57 24.71
N SER A 113 -30.67 15.55 25.78
CA SER A 113 -30.87 14.88 27.09
C SER A 113 -31.25 13.38 27.21
N PRO A 114 -31.00 12.76 28.39
CA PRO A 114 -29.74 12.67 29.13
C PRO A 114 -29.46 11.21 29.58
N ALA A 115 -28.27 11.00 30.15
CA ALA A 115 -27.79 9.76 30.76
C ALA A 115 -28.76 9.12 31.79
N PRO A 116 -28.49 7.85 32.17
CA PRO A 116 -27.98 7.69 33.54
C PRO A 116 -26.77 6.76 33.67
N GLN A 117 -25.78 7.32 34.35
CA GLN A 117 -24.89 6.76 35.38
C GLN A 117 -24.59 5.25 35.42
N ARG A 118 -23.30 4.98 35.23
CA ARG A 118 -22.35 4.40 36.21
C ARG A 118 -22.79 3.13 36.94
N SER A 119 -22.09 2.04 36.67
CA SER A 119 -21.68 1.07 37.70
C SER A 119 -20.28 0.59 37.38
N GLU A 120 -19.32 1.14 38.13
CA GLU A 120 -18.02 0.54 38.35
C GLU A 120 -18.25 -0.78 39.11
N SER A 121 -17.76 -1.90 38.57
CA SER A 121 -17.52 -3.10 39.36
C SER A 121 -16.18 -3.68 38.97
N THR A 122 -15.20 -3.33 39.78
CA THR A 122 -13.88 -3.92 39.93
C THR A 122 -14.01 -5.23 40.71
N ALA A 123 -13.53 -6.34 40.14
CA ALA A 123 -12.97 -7.47 40.89
C ALA A 123 -12.31 -8.49 39.92
N PRO A 124 -11.28 -9.22 40.37
CA PRO A 124 -10.10 -9.46 39.55
C PRO A 124 -9.94 -10.89 39.03
N ARG A 125 -9.20 -10.96 37.91
CA ARG A 125 -8.19 -11.97 37.52
C ARG A 125 -7.97 -13.11 38.52
N ALA A 126 -8.47 -14.30 38.17
CA ALA A 126 -7.97 -15.56 38.70
C ALA A 126 -6.88 -16.10 37.76
N GLU A 127 -5.66 -16.18 38.29
CA GLU A 127 -4.52 -16.84 37.67
C GLU A 127 -4.70 -18.36 37.73
N ALA A 128 -4.85 -19.01 36.58
CA ALA A 128 -4.72 -20.45 36.47
C ALA A 128 -3.32 -20.78 35.91
N LYS A 129 -2.48 -21.36 36.76
CA LYS A 129 -1.17 -21.92 36.41
C LYS A 129 -1.31 -22.98 35.29
N PRO A 130 -0.42 -23.01 34.29
CA PRO A 130 -0.33 -24.15 33.37
C PRO A 130 0.32 -25.33 34.09
N SER A 131 -0.39 -26.47 34.19
CA SER A 131 0.24 -27.76 34.49
C SER A 131 0.95 -28.27 33.24
N ALA A 132 2.26 -28.46 33.34
CA ALA A 132 3.06 -29.19 32.36
C ALA A 132 2.94 -30.70 32.62
N PRO A 133 2.66 -31.52 31.60
CA PRO A 133 3.02 -32.93 31.64
C PRO A 133 4.45 -33.09 31.10
N GLU A 134 5.30 -33.55 32.00
CA GLU A 134 6.58 -34.19 31.75
C GLU A 134 6.39 -35.37 30.78
N ALA A 135 6.99 -35.28 29.59
CA ALA A 135 7.14 -36.40 28.68
C ALA A 135 8.62 -36.49 28.28
N ALA A 136 9.26 -37.53 28.82
CA ALA A 136 10.63 -37.91 28.54
C ALA A 136 10.86 -38.11 27.02
N PRO A 137 12.03 -37.71 26.49
CA PRO A 137 12.38 -37.94 25.08
C PRO A 137 12.70 -39.42 24.86
N LYS A 138 11.93 -40.08 23.98
CA LYS A 138 12.32 -41.37 23.41
C LYS A 138 13.42 -41.15 22.38
N ALA A 139 14.49 -41.91 22.58
CA ALA A 139 15.70 -41.93 21.78
C ALA A 139 15.45 -42.30 20.31
N GLU A 140 16.11 -41.52 19.47
CA GLU A 140 16.47 -41.75 18.08
C GLU A 140 17.40 -42.98 17.94
N PRO A 141 17.18 -43.88 16.98
CA PRO A 141 18.21 -44.79 16.51
C PRO A 141 18.91 -44.20 15.28
N ALA A 142 20.21 -44.00 15.44
CA ALA A 142 21.18 -43.58 14.43
C ALA A 142 21.23 -44.52 13.19
N PRO A 143 21.76 -44.02 12.06
CA PRO A 143 21.62 -44.62 10.72
C PRO A 143 22.63 -45.75 10.47
N LYS A 144 22.31 -46.66 9.55
CA LYS A 144 23.26 -47.62 8.98
C LYS A 144 23.77 -47.17 7.60
N PRO A 145 25.03 -47.53 7.26
CA PRO A 145 25.89 -46.72 6.39
C PRO A 145 25.87 -47.08 4.90
N ALA A 146 26.46 -46.16 4.14
CA ALA A 146 26.70 -46.15 2.70
C ALA A 146 27.46 -47.37 2.16
N GLU A 147 27.04 -47.84 0.98
CA GLU A 147 27.87 -48.56 0.04
C GLU A 147 28.31 -47.62 -1.10
N LYS A 148 29.58 -47.73 -1.47
CA LYS A 148 30.27 -47.01 -2.54
C LYS A 148 30.89 -48.06 -3.51
N PRO A 149 31.41 -47.67 -4.68
CA PRO A 149 30.88 -48.04 -5.99
C PRO A 149 31.87 -48.88 -6.83
N THR A 150 31.50 -49.23 -8.08
CA THR A 150 32.33 -49.31 -9.35
C THR A 150 31.73 -50.35 -10.33
N PRO A 151 32.17 -50.46 -11.61
CA PRO A 151 32.39 -49.44 -12.65
C PRO A 151 31.88 -49.83 -14.09
N VAL A 152 31.64 -48.79 -14.90
CA VAL A 152 31.93 -48.59 -16.35
C VAL A 152 31.83 -49.74 -17.36
N ALA A 153 31.05 -49.52 -18.43
CA ALA A 153 31.37 -49.99 -19.79
C ALA A 153 30.96 -48.95 -20.84
N THR A 154 31.85 -48.67 -21.79
CA THR A 154 31.78 -47.58 -22.78
C THR A 154 31.97 -48.13 -24.20
N LYS A 155 31.26 -47.50 -25.18
CA LYS A 155 31.55 -47.34 -26.64
C LYS A 155 31.15 -48.48 -27.62
N PRO A 156 31.08 -48.24 -28.97
CA PRO A 156 30.99 -46.98 -29.76
C PRO A 156 29.97 -46.92 -30.96
N ALA A 157 29.54 -45.69 -31.28
CA ALA A 157 29.38 -45.00 -32.60
C ALA A 157 28.67 -45.62 -33.84
N THR A 158 27.54 -44.98 -34.22
CA THR A 158 27.05 -44.42 -35.52
C THR A 158 27.20 -45.18 -36.87
N PRO A 159 26.19 -45.06 -37.78
CA PRO A 159 26.16 -43.92 -38.71
C PRO A 159 24.77 -43.27 -38.98
N THR A 160 24.85 -41.98 -39.36
CA THR A 160 23.87 -40.99 -39.89
C THR A 160 23.67 -41.20 -41.43
N PRO A 161 22.78 -40.51 -42.23
CA PRO A 161 21.68 -39.54 -42.00
C PRO A 161 20.33 -39.83 -42.74
N ALA A 162 19.24 -39.14 -42.35
CA ALA A 162 18.32 -38.40 -43.25
C ALA A 162 17.27 -37.62 -42.42
N PRO A 163 16.73 -36.50 -42.95
CA PRO A 163 16.26 -35.38 -42.13
C PRO A 163 14.73 -35.38 -41.98
N GLU A 164 14.21 -35.20 -40.76
CA GLU A 164 12.90 -34.57 -40.59
C GLU A 164 12.61 -34.24 -39.13
N THR A 165 11.85 -33.17 -38.97
CA THR A 165 11.30 -32.58 -37.75
C THR A 165 12.31 -31.92 -36.82
N VAL A 166 12.41 -30.60 -36.97
CA VAL A 166 12.75 -29.68 -35.89
C VAL A 166 11.82 -29.99 -34.73
N GLN A 167 12.32 -30.74 -33.77
CA GLN A 167 11.66 -31.01 -32.51
C GLN A 167 11.62 -29.67 -31.78
N SER A 168 10.44 -29.06 -31.74
CA SER A 168 10.16 -27.90 -30.90
C SER A 168 10.73 -28.18 -29.51
N ALA A 169 11.59 -27.27 -29.04
CA ALA A 169 12.06 -27.27 -27.66
C ALA A 169 10.86 -27.50 -26.72
N PRO A 170 11.04 -28.26 -25.62
CA PRO A 170 9.98 -28.40 -24.63
C PRO A 170 9.48 -27.00 -24.25
N ALA A 171 8.21 -26.73 -24.54
CA ALA A 171 7.55 -25.54 -24.03
C ALA A 171 7.83 -25.51 -22.52
N GLU A 172 8.38 -24.40 -22.04
CA GLU A 172 8.31 -24.07 -20.61
C GLU A 172 6.89 -24.40 -20.15
N PRO A 173 6.70 -25.07 -18.99
CA PRO A 173 5.37 -25.36 -18.51
C PRO A 173 4.62 -24.03 -18.49
N ALA A 174 3.51 -23.95 -19.24
CA ALA A 174 2.64 -22.80 -19.28
C ALA A 174 2.49 -22.33 -17.84
N ARG A 175 3.03 -21.15 -17.50
CA ARG A 175 2.92 -20.60 -16.15
C ARG A 175 1.41 -20.56 -15.90
N ASN A 176 0.93 -21.40 -14.99
CA ASN A 176 -0.46 -21.32 -14.56
C ASN A 176 -0.62 -19.91 -14.00
N GLU A 177 -1.25 -19.04 -14.79
CA GLU A 177 -1.47 -17.66 -14.43
C GLU A 177 -2.42 -17.65 -13.23
N THR A 178 -1.89 -17.23 -12.08
CA THR A 178 -2.60 -17.16 -10.81
C THR A 178 -3.09 -15.74 -10.58
N LEU A 179 -4.07 -15.57 -9.69
CA LEU A 179 -4.51 -14.24 -9.28
C LEU A 179 -3.34 -13.38 -8.77
N GLY A 180 -2.45 -13.96 -7.98
CA GLY A 180 -1.26 -13.27 -7.45
C GLY A 180 -0.33 -12.80 -8.55
N SER A 181 -0.05 -13.63 -9.56
CA SER A 181 0.77 -13.20 -10.70
C SER A 181 0.07 -12.12 -11.52
N MET A 182 -1.23 -12.24 -11.79
CA MET A 182 -2.01 -11.23 -12.53
C MET A 182 -2.06 -9.88 -11.82
N LEU A 183 -2.17 -9.90 -10.48
CA LEU A 183 -2.11 -8.71 -9.63
C LEU A 183 -0.78 -7.98 -9.79
N LEU A 184 0.33 -8.71 -9.65
CA LEU A 184 1.68 -8.16 -9.76
C LEU A 184 2.03 -7.77 -11.19
N ASP A 185 1.42 -8.41 -12.17
CA ASP A 185 1.56 -8.09 -13.58
C ASP A 185 0.64 -6.95 -14.04
N GLY A 186 -0.25 -6.45 -13.18
CA GLY A 186 -1.19 -5.38 -13.52
C GLY A 186 -2.10 -5.73 -14.70
N ALA A 187 -2.36 -7.02 -14.91
CA ALA A 187 -3.18 -7.52 -16.01
C ALA A 187 -4.67 -7.22 -15.82
N MET A 188 -5.09 -6.84 -14.60
CA MET A 188 -6.49 -6.58 -14.28
C MET A 188 -6.87 -5.12 -14.55
N THR A 189 -7.77 -4.93 -15.52
CA THR A 189 -8.27 -3.62 -15.95
C THR A 189 -9.74 -3.35 -15.59
N HIS A 190 -10.45 -4.38 -15.15
CA HIS A 190 -11.87 -4.33 -14.79
C HIS A 190 -12.09 -4.85 -13.38
N THR A 191 -13.23 -4.52 -12.79
CA THR A 191 -13.63 -5.08 -11.51
C THR A 191 -13.79 -6.59 -11.65
N VAL A 192 -13.17 -7.33 -10.74
CA VAL A 192 -13.23 -8.78 -10.70
C VAL A 192 -13.68 -9.28 -9.35
N LEU A 193 -14.34 -10.43 -9.35
CA LEU A 193 -14.76 -11.16 -8.17
C LEU A 193 -14.17 -12.56 -8.19
N ILE A 194 -13.56 -12.94 -7.08
CA ILE A 194 -12.98 -14.25 -6.83
C ILE A 194 -13.67 -14.83 -5.61
N GLU A 195 -14.17 -16.05 -5.75
CA GLU A 195 -14.77 -16.81 -4.66
C GLU A 195 -13.89 -18.02 -4.37
N GLY A 196 -13.52 -18.19 -3.09
CA GLY A 196 -12.87 -19.41 -2.65
C GLY A 196 -13.81 -20.62 -2.64
N ASN A 197 -13.39 -21.72 -2.02
CA ASN A 197 -14.29 -22.85 -1.84
C ASN A 197 -15.41 -22.50 -0.86
N ALA A 198 -16.43 -23.36 -0.74
CA ALA A 198 -17.54 -23.13 0.17
C ALA A 198 -17.05 -22.84 1.61
N GLY A 199 -17.31 -21.62 2.09
CA GLY A 199 -16.89 -21.13 3.42
C GLY A 199 -15.60 -20.30 3.43
N ASP A 200 -14.87 -20.19 2.32
CA ASP A 200 -13.72 -19.30 2.18
C ASP A 200 -14.15 -17.84 1.94
N ALA A 201 -13.21 -16.91 2.15
CA ALA A 201 -13.44 -15.49 1.89
C ALA A 201 -13.72 -15.23 0.39
N LYS A 202 -14.54 -14.22 0.13
CA LYS A 202 -14.66 -13.61 -1.20
C LYS A 202 -13.68 -12.44 -1.31
N LEU A 203 -13.21 -12.21 -2.53
CA LEU A 203 -12.32 -11.10 -2.85
C LEU A 203 -12.86 -10.40 -4.09
N ALA A 204 -13.27 -9.15 -3.94
CA ALA A 204 -13.55 -8.28 -5.07
C ALA A 204 -12.40 -7.28 -5.23
N ILE A 205 -11.95 -7.05 -6.46
CA ILE A 205 -10.84 -6.15 -6.77
C ILE A 205 -11.33 -5.18 -7.82
N ASP A 206 -11.21 -3.89 -7.55
CA ASP A 206 -11.52 -2.81 -8.49
C ASP A 206 -10.25 -1.98 -8.75
N PRO A 207 -9.49 -2.33 -9.80
CA PRO A 207 -8.27 -1.62 -10.15
C PRO A 207 -8.52 -0.17 -10.60
N ALA A 208 -9.70 0.14 -11.13
CA ALA A 208 -10.02 1.48 -11.62
C ALA A 208 -10.17 2.47 -10.46
N ASN A 209 -10.79 2.03 -9.36
CA ASN A 209 -10.97 2.82 -8.15
C ASN A 209 -9.85 2.62 -7.11
N ASN A 210 -8.84 1.80 -7.40
CA ASN A 210 -7.74 1.46 -6.49
C ASN A 210 -8.22 0.85 -5.15
N ILE A 211 -9.29 0.07 -5.18
CA ILE A 211 -9.85 -0.59 -4.00
C ILE A 211 -9.94 -2.10 -4.19
N TYR A 212 -10.01 -2.82 -3.08
CA TYR A 212 -10.49 -4.19 -3.02
C TYR A 212 -11.43 -4.35 -1.82
N ARG A 213 -12.26 -5.38 -1.85
CA ARG A 213 -13.19 -5.73 -0.78
C ARG A 213 -12.97 -7.17 -0.36
N ALA A 214 -12.69 -7.36 0.91
CA ALA A 214 -12.47 -8.64 1.56
C ALA A 214 -12.52 -8.46 3.08
N PRO A 215 -12.65 -9.54 3.87
CA PRO A 215 -12.40 -9.48 5.30
C PRO A 215 -11.02 -8.88 5.63
N PRO A 216 -10.85 -8.19 6.77
CA PRO A 216 -9.61 -7.46 7.08
C PRO A 216 -8.40 -8.37 7.33
N GLN A 217 -8.62 -9.63 7.74
CA GLN A 217 -7.55 -10.60 8.00
C GLN A 217 -6.93 -11.12 6.70
N LEU A 218 -5.64 -10.86 6.48
CA LEU A 218 -4.94 -11.14 5.22
C LEU A 218 -4.75 -12.64 4.97
N LYS A 219 -4.58 -13.43 6.04
CA LYS A 219 -4.45 -14.89 5.91
C LYS A 219 -5.65 -15.57 5.26
N THR A 220 -6.83 -14.92 5.26
CA THR A 220 -8.00 -15.46 4.54
C THR A 220 -7.90 -15.27 3.03
N ILE A 221 -7.09 -14.30 2.59
CA ILE A 221 -6.86 -13.94 1.19
C ILE A 221 -5.72 -14.75 0.58
N GLU A 222 -4.78 -15.24 1.39
CA GLU A 222 -3.57 -15.95 0.95
C GLU A 222 -3.88 -17.06 -0.08
N LYS A 223 -4.84 -17.93 0.24
CA LYS A 223 -5.25 -19.04 -0.65
C LYS A 223 -5.93 -18.59 -1.94
N LEU A 224 -6.53 -17.40 -1.95
CA LEU A 224 -7.17 -16.85 -3.14
C LEU A 224 -6.14 -16.35 -4.15
N LEU A 225 -4.95 -15.94 -3.69
CA LEU A 225 -3.86 -15.50 -4.57
C LEU A 225 -3.35 -16.64 -5.46
N ASP A 226 -3.39 -17.88 -4.98
CA ASP A 226 -2.97 -19.06 -5.73
C ASP A 226 -4.05 -19.59 -6.72
N MET A 227 -5.24 -18.99 -6.72
CA MET A 227 -6.32 -19.44 -7.61
C MET A 227 -5.98 -19.16 -9.08
N PRO A 228 -6.32 -20.08 -10.01
CA PRO A 228 -6.04 -19.89 -11.43
C PRO A 228 -6.94 -18.80 -12.02
N ALA A 229 -6.47 -18.15 -13.09
CA ALA A 229 -7.20 -17.11 -13.82
C ALA A 229 -8.62 -17.51 -14.22
N SER A 230 -8.88 -18.81 -14.46
CA SER A 230 -10.22 -19.33 -14.78
C SER A 230 -11.26 -19.16 -13.67
N ARG A 231 -10.85 -18.89 -12.43
CA ARG A 231 -11.75 -18.61 -11.29
C ARG A 231 -12.08 -17.12 -11.14
N ILE A 232 -11.44 -16.26 -11.92
CA ILE A 232 -11.65 -14.81 -11.89
C ILE A 232 -12.86 -14.47 -12.76
N ARG A 233 -13.90 -13.87 -12.15
CA ARG A 233 -15.07 -13.39 -12.88
C ARG A 233 -15.01 -11.87 -13.00
N SER A 234 -15.07 -11.35 -14.22
CA SER A 234 -15.30 -9.92 -14.43
C SER A 234 -16.73 -9.58 -14.07
N VAL A 235 -16.91 -8.54 -13.26
CA VAL A 235 -18.22 -8.07 -12.76
C VAL A 235 -18.27 -6.54 -12.82
N SER A 236 -19.45 -5.98 -12.64
CA SER A 236 -19.60 -4.53 -12.47
C SER A 236 -19.21 -4.11 -11.05
N SER A 237 -18.73 -2.88 -10.86
CA SER A 237 -18.37 -2.36 -9.53
C SER A 237 -19.57 -2.14 -8.60
N ASP A 238 -20.77 -2.00 -9.17
CA ASP A 238 -22.04 -1.84 -8.45
C ASP A 238 -22.73 -3.19 -8.12
N ASP A 239 -22.12 -4.32 -8.49
CA ASP A 239 -22.67 -5.65 -8.24
C ASP A 239 -22.82 -5.89 -6.72
N ALA A 240 -23.99 -6.40 -6.31
CA ALA A 240 -24.26 -6.69 -4.90
C ALA A 240 -23.25 -7.68 -4.31
N GLU A 241 -22.74 -8.64 -5.09
CA GLU A 241 -21.73 -9.61 -4.63
C GLU A 241 -20.38 -8.94 -4.33
N VAL A 242 -20.02 -7.87 -5.05
CA VAL A 242 -18.82 -7.07 -4.77
C VAL A 242 -18.95 -6.40 -3.41
N GLN A 243 -20.11 -5.84 -3.11
CA GLN A 243 -20.39 -5.19 -1.82
C GLN A 243 -20.37 -6.19 -0.66
N HIS A 244 -20.86 -7.41 -0.88
CA HIS A 244 -20.86 -8.48 0.12
C HIS A 244 -19.50 -9.14 0.35
N ALA A 245 -18.47 -8.85 -0.46
CA ALA A 245 -17.15 -9.43 -0.28
C ALA A 245 -16.46 -8.95 1.02
N GLY A 246 -16.79 -7.74 1.49
CA GLY A 246 -16.27 -7.20 2.74
C GLY A 246 -16.08 -5.69 2.73
N PRO A 247 -15.45 -5.13 3.79
CA PRO A 247 -15.11 -3.72 3.83
C PRO A 247 -14.13 -3.33 2.71
N GLU A 248 -14.23 -2.09 2.24
CA GLU A 248 -13.28 -1.50 1.29
C GLU A 248 -11.90 -1.32 1.92
N GLN A 249 -10.87 -1.62 1.13
CA GLN A 249 -9.48 -1.49 1.52
C GLN A 249 -8.64 -1.04 0.32
N PRO A 250 -7.54 -0.30 0.53
CA PRO A 250 -6.70 0.19 -0.57
C PRO A 250 -6.01 -0.95 -1.33
N ILE A 251 -6.09 -0.96 -2.67
CA ILE A 251 -5.51 -2.02 -3.51
C ILE A 251 -4.00 -2.21 -3.29
N VAL A 252 -3.29 -1.15 -2.88
CA VAL A 252 -1.85 -1.22 -2.54
C VAL A 252 -1.57 -2.20 -1.40
N ARG A 253 -2.49 -2.36 -0.44
CA ARG A 253 -2.37 -3.38 0.61
C ARG A 253 -2.47 -4.80 0.03
N LEU A 254 -3.33 -5.01 -0.95
CA LEU A 254 -3.44 -6.31 -1.64
C LEU A 254 -2.21 -6.60 -2.49
N LEU A 255 -1.69 -5.62 -3.24
CA LEU A 255 -0.48 -5.77 -4.05
C LEU A 255 0.76 -6.05 -3.18
N TRP A 256 0.90 -5.32 -2.07
CA TRP A 256 1.92 -5.59 -1.06
C TRP A 256 1.82 -7.03 -0.54
N PHE A 257 0.61 -7.50 -0.22
CA PHE A 257 0.41 -8.85 0.29
C PHE A 257 0.71 -9.92 -0.77
N ALA A 258 0.28 -9.70 -2.01
CA ALA A 258 0.59 -10.59 -3.13
C ALA A 258 2.10 -10.70 -3.37
N ALA A 259 2.83 -9.58 -3.33
CA ALA A 259 4.28 -9.57 -3.45
C ALA A 259 4.96 -10.29 -2.28
N LEU A 260 4.44 -10.14 -1.05
CA LEU A 260 4.93 -10.84 0.12
C LEU A 260 4.80 -12.37 -0.04
N CYS A 261 3.63 -12.85 -0.46
CA CYS A 261 3.37 -14.27 -0.71
C CYS A 261 4.24 -14.83 -1.85
N ALA A 262 4.40 -14.09 -2.95
CA ALA A 262 5.17 -14.50 -4.12
C ALA A 262 6.69 -14.49 -3.91
N SER A 263 7.17 -13.89 -2.82
CA SER A 263 8.61 -13.70 -2.59
C SER A 263 9.34 -15.02 -2.31
N HIS A 264 8.69 -15.96 -1.62
CA HIS A 264 9.28 -17.25 -1.23
C HIS A 264 10.72 -17.14 -0.65
N GLY A 265 10.96 -16.09 0.15
CA GLY A 265 12.27 -15.81 0.78
C GLY A 265 13.36 -15.30 -0.16
N LYS A 266 13.05 -15.03 -1.43
CA LYS A 266 14.01 -14.55 -2.44
C LYS A 266 13.70 -13.13 -2.83
N LEU A 267 14.76 -12.35 -3.07
CA LEU A 267 14.62 -11.02 -3.65
C LEU A 267 14.12 -11.16 -5.09
N ALA A 268 13.22 -10.28 -5.53
CA ALA A 268 12.63 -10.35 -6.86
C ALA A 268 13.74 -10.24 -7.94
N PRO A 269 13.68 -11.01 -9.04
CA PRO A 269 14.81 -11.12 -9.99
C PRO A 269 15.26 -9.82 -10.67
N HIS A 270 14.39 -8.81 -10.68
CA HIS A 270 14.66 -7.50 -11.27
C HIS A 270 15.31 -6.51 -10.29
N LEU A 271 15.41 -6.88 -9.01
CA LEU A 271 16.05 -6.08 -7.96
C LEU A 271 17.48 -6.56 -7.76
N ASP A 272 18.41 -5.61 -7.60
CA ASP A 272 19.83 -5.91 -7.41
C ASP A 272 20.08 -6.41 -5.96
N PRO A 273 20.55 -7.66 -5.76
CA PRO A 273 20.86 -8.17 -4.44
C PRO A 273 22.02 -7.45 -3.75
N SER A 274 22.90 -6.81 -4.51
CA SER A 274 24.06 -6.07 -4.01
C SER A 274 23.76 -4.62 -3.65
N ALA A 275 22.56 -4.14 -3.97
CA ALA A 275 22.14 -2.78 -3.65
C ALA A 275 22.00 -2.58 -2.13
N SER A 276 22.25 -1.33 -1.72
CA SER A 276 21.80 -0.86 -0.40
C SER A 276 20.35 -0.43 -0.51
N TRP A 277 19.51 -0.83 0.44
CA TRP A 277 18.08 -0.55 0.44
C TRP A 277 17.74 0.40 1.57
N ARG A 278 16.86 1.36 1.28
CA ARG A 278 16.32 2.29 2.27
C ARG A 278 14.82 2.27 2.28
N LEU A 279 14.26 2.61 3.43
CA LEU A 279 12.84 2.86 3.59
C LEU A 279 12.59 4.35 3.32
N THR A 280 11.69 4.68 2.38
CA THR A 280 11.38 6.08 2.00
C THR A 280 10.43 6.74 3.00
N ARG A 281 9.59 5.94 3.67
CA ARG A 281 8.64 6.37 4.71
C ARG A 281 8.27 5.22 5.63
N TRP A 282 7.80 5.51 6.84
CA TRP A 282 7.42 4.46 7.79
C TRP A 282 6.18 3.69 7.28
N PRO A 283 6.22 2.36 7.16
CA PRO A 283 5.11 1.55 6.69
C PRO A 283 4.05 1.34 7.79
N GLN A 284 2.81 1.13 7.37
CA GLN A 284 1.82 0.48 8.21
C GLN A 284 2.29 -0.96 8.50
N ILE A 285 2.36 -1.33 9.79
CA ILE A 285 2.74 -2.67 10.22
C ILE A 285 1.50 -3.49 10.51
N GLU A 286 1.31 -4.54 9.72
CA GLU A 286 0.24 -5.51 9.91
C GLU A 286 0.52 -6.41 11.12
N ARG A 287 -0.48 -6.58 12.00
CA ARG A 287 -0.34 -7.36 13.24
C ARG A 287 0.04 -8.82 12.99
N GLU A 288 -0.29 -9.34 11.82
CA GLU A 288 0.01 -10.71 11.37
C GLU A 288 1.50 -10.90 11.03
N PHE A 289 2.26 -9.81 10.86
CA PHE A 289 3.67 -9.81 10.44
C PHE A 289 4.57 -9.03 11.42
N PRO A 290 4.69 -9.46 12.69
CA PRO A 290 5.38 -8.69 13.73
C PRO A 290 6.88 -8.50 13.52
N ARG A 291 7.52 -9.29 12.64
CA ARG A 291 8.94 -9.11 12.29
C ARG A 291 9.18 -7.86 11.44
N HIS A 292 8.17 -7.44 10.66
CA HIS A 292 8.27 -6.26 9.78
C HIS A 292 8.60 -4.97 10.55
N PHE A 293 8.12 -4.84 11.80
CA PHE A 293 8.47 -3.70 12.64
C PHE A 293 10.00 -3.58 12.83
N ARG A 294 10.69 -4.68 13.14
CA ARG A 294 12.14 -4.68 13.38
C ARG A 294 12.92 -4.39 12.10
N ILE A 295 12.48 -4.95 10.98
CA ILE A 295 13.08 -4.72 9.66
C ILE A 295 12.93 -3.24 9.27
N ALA A 296 11.72 -2.67 9.40
CA ALA A 296 11.47 -1.26 9.15
C ALA A 296 12.32 -0.34 10.04
N THR A 297 12.43 -0.64 11.35
CA THR A 297 13.31 0.11 12.27
C THR A 297 14.78 0.06 11.85
N ALA A 298 15.27 -1.08 11.37
CA ALA A 298 16.65 -1.19 10.90
C ALA A 298 16.87 -0.34 9.64
N MET A 299 15.97 -0.45 8.65
CA MET A 299 16.08 0.25 7.37
C MET A 299 15.88 1.77 7.46
N MET A 300 15.18 2.26 8.50
CA MET A 300 14.98 3.70 8.72
C MET A 300 16.20 4.42 9.26
N LYS A 301 17.17 3.69 9.84
CA LYS A 301 18.38 4.31 10.39
C LYS A 301 19.33 4.76 9.30
N GLN A 302 19.54 3.92 8.31
CA GLN A 302 20.42 4.16 7.17
C GLN A 302 20.14 3.15 6.07
N PRO A 303 20.48 3.47 4.81
CA PRO A 303 20.50 2.48 3.74
C PRO A 303 21.49 1.35 4.07
N ALA A 304 21.13 0.10 3.76
CA ALA A 304 21.96 -1.06 4.06
C ALA A 304 21.67 -2.24 3.11
N THR A 305 22.61 -3.18 2.97
CA THR A 305 22.41 -4.41 2.19
C THR A 305 21.43 -5.36 2.88
N LEU A 306 20.97 -6.36 2.13
CA LEU A 306 20.03 -7.37 2.62
C LEU A 306 20.52 -8.06 3.91
N GLU A 307 21.79 -8.46 3.94
CA GLU A 307 22.43 -9.15 5.06
C GLU A 307 22.60 -8.23 6.27
N ALA A 308 23.00 -6.98 6.04
CA ALA A 308 23.18 -6.00 7.11
C ALA A 308 21.84 -5.63 7.76
N ILE A 309 20.76 -5.52 6.98
CA ILE A 309 19.40 -5.32 7.50
C ILE A 309 18.97 -6.54 8.34
N ALA A 310 19.21 -7.75 7.84
CA ALA A 310 18.88 -8.99 8.53
C ALA A 310 19.57 -9.09 9.90
N GLU A 311 20.87 -8.78 9.96
CA GLU A 311 21.65 -8.74 11.19
C GLU A 311 21.10 -7.68 12.17
N ALA A 312 20.90 -6.44 11.71
CA ALA A 312 20.41 -5.34 12.55
C ALA A 312 18.98 -5.57 13.07
N ALA A 313 18.10 -6.16 12.25
CA ALA A 313 16.73 -6.49 12.59
C ALA A 313 16.60 -7.80 13.39
N LYS A 314 17.70 -8.56 13.54
CA LYS A 314 17.72 -9.93 14.09
C LYS A 314 16.65 -10.81 13.44
N SER A 315 16.57 -10.74 12.11
CA SER A 315 15.57 -11.42 11.29
C SER A 315 16.26 -12.22 10.17
N PRO A 316 15.69 -13.34 9.70
CA PRO A 316 16.20 -14.06 8.54
C PRO A 316 16.32 -13.18 7.30
N VAL A 317 17.35 -13.40 6.50
CA VAL A 317 17.56 -12.71 5.20
C VAL A 317 16.35 -12.91 4.28
N GLU A 318 15.72 -14.09 4.34
CA GLU A 318 14.51 -14.42 3.59
C GLU A 318 13.31 -13.51 3.94
N ASP A 319 13.12 -13.21 5.23
CA ASP A 319 12.07 -12.28 5.66
C ASP A 319 12.37 -10.84 5.21
N VAL A 320 13.65 -10.46 5.18
CA VAL A 320 14.07 -9.13 4.68
C VAL A 320 13.85 -9.02 3.17
N ALA A 321 14.16 -10.07 2.41
CA ALA A 321 13.91 -10.11 0.97
C ALA A 321 12.41 -10.00 0.66
N ALA A 322 11.58 -10.75 1.38
CA ALA A 322 10.13 -10.68 1.24
C ALA A 322 9.57 -9.29 1.64
N PHE A 323 10.11 -8.70 2.71
CA PHE A 323 9.77 -7.33 3.12
C PHE A 323 10.12 -6.32 2.02
N ILE A 324 11.33 -6.38 1.45
CA ILE A 324 11.76 -5.47 0.39
C ILE A 324 10.88 -5.62 -0.84
N ASN A 325 10.62 -6.84 -1.32
CA ASN A 325 9.74 -7.05 -2.47
C ASN A 325 8.35 -6.43 -2.25
N ALA A 326 7.74 -6.72 -1.09
CA ALA A 326 6.40 -6.26 -0.76
C ALA A 326 6.32 -4.73 -0.66
N TYR A 327 7.27 -4.12 0.05
CA TYR A 327 7.29 -2.68 0.23
C TYR A 327 7.90 -1.92 -0.95
N TYR A 328 8.65 -2.55 -1.85
CA TYR A 328 9.05 -1.98 -3.14
C TYR A 328 7.83 -1.83 -4.05
N VAL A 329 6.99 -2.87 -4.14
CA VAL A 329 5.70 -2.81 -4.87
C VAL A 329 4.76 -1.75 -4.27
N ALA A 330 4.74 -1.61 -2.94
CA ALA A 330 3.99 -0.55 -2.27
C ALA A 330 4.62 0.86 -2.42
N GLY A 331 5.85 0.97 -2.94
CA GLY A 331 6.57 2.23 -3.13
C GLY A 331 7.25 2.80 -1.87
N TYR A 332 7.45 2.00 -0.83
CA TYR A 332 8.02 2.43 0.46
C TYR A 332 9.49 2.04 0.62
N VAL A 333 10.01 1.19 -0.28
CA VAL A 333 11.41 0.80 -0.33
C VAL A 333 12.00 1.21 -1.67
N ALA A 334 13.23 1.72 -1.66
CA ALA A 334 13.99 2.09 -2.84
C ALA A 334 15.47 1.71 -2.64
N PRO A 335 16.23 1.46 -3.71
CA PRO A 335 17.68 1.38 -3.60
C PRO A 335 18.26 2.75 -3.19
N ASP A 336 19.38 2.72 -2.50
CA ASP A 336 20.16 3.91 -2.20
C ASP A 336 20.80 4.46 -3.47
N GLY A 337 20.86 5.79 -3.60
CA GLY A 337 21.31 6.43 -4.85
C GLY A 337 20.22 6.63 -5.91
N ASP A 338 19.05 6.01 -5.77
CA ASP A 338 17.80 6.55 -6.34
C ASP A 338 17.35 7.74 -5.47
N SER A 339 18.15 8.80 -5.49
CA SER A 339 17.71 10.13 -5.09
C SER A 339 16.91 10.70 -6.25
N ASP A 340 15.62 10.91 -5.97
CA ASP A 340 14.74 11.91 -6.57
C ASP A 340 15.49 12.94 -7.45
N THR A 341 15.53 12.70 -8.77
CA THR A 341 15.83 13.77 -9.72
C THR A 341 14.63 14.70 -9.67
N GLY A 342 14.75 15.74 -8.84
CA GLY A 342 13.94 16.95 -8.96
C GLY A 342 14.21 17.57 -10.31
N ASP A 343 13.37 17.23 -11.29
CA ASP A 343 13.04 18.06 -12.44
C ASP A 343 11.52 18.09 -12.57
N ALA A 344 10.98 19.30 -12.44
CA ALA A 344 9.57 19.63 -12.63
C ALA A 344 9.17 19.51 -14.11
N VAL A 345 7.85 19.53 -14.33
CA VAL A 345 7.14 19.66 -15.62
C VAL A 345 6.77 18.33 -16.30
N ASN A 346 5.47 18.05 -16.29
CA ASN A 346 4.76 17.09 -17.14
C ASN A 346 5.40 15.71 -17.30
N SER A 347 5.05 14.80 -16.39
CA SER A 347 4.93 13.39 -16.73
C SER A 347 3.89 12.72 -15.84
N THR A 348 2.68 12.66 -16.37
CA THR A 348 1.68 11.62 -16.12
C THR A 348 2.34 10.23 -16.18
N SER A 349 2.93 9.78 -15.07
CA SER A 349 3.40 8.41 -14.91
C SER A 349 3.17 7.97 -13.48
N SER A 350 1.90 7.67 -13.22
CA SER A 350 1.44 6.97 -12.02
C SER A 350 2.23 5.68 -11.80
N VAL A 351 2.14 5.13 -10.60
CA VAL A 351 2.69 3.81 -10.24
C VAL A 351 2.22 2.71 -11.22
N LEU A 352 1.06 2.88 -11.86
CA LEU A 352 0.57 2.05 -12.99
C LEU A 352 1.40 2.21 -14.28
N GLY A 353 2.04 3.35 -14.49
CA GLY A 353 2.94 3.65 -15.61
C GLY A 353 4.33 2.99 -15.49
N ARG A 354 4.73 2.54 -14.29
CA ARG A 354 5.95 1.73 -14.13
C ARG A 354 5.68 0.26 -14.41
N LEU A 355 4.53 -0.28 -13.99
CA LEU A 355 4.06 -1.60 -14.44
C LEU A 355 3.93 -1.65 -15.98
N ARG A 356 3.37 -0.61 -16.62
CA ARG A 356 3.23 -0.57 -18.10
C ARG A 356 4.55 -0.63 -18.90
N ARG A 357 5.68 -0.23 -18.30
CA ARG A 357 7.01 -0.28 -18.94
C ARG A 357 7.66 -1.66 -18.89
N SER A 358 7.30 -2.50 -17.92
CA SER A 358 7.74 -3.91 -17.86
C SER A 358 7.01 -4.78 -18.89
N PHE A 359 5.76 -4.47 -19.23
CA PHE A 359 4.92 -5.27 -20.15
C PHE A 359 5.07 -4.95 -21.64
N SER A 360 5.88 -3.96 -22.01
CA SER A 360 6.03 -3.53 -23.42
C SER A 360 7.38 -3.87 -24.07
N ARG A 361 8.30 -4.54 -23.36
CA ARG A 361 9.63 -4.91 -23.90
C ARG A 361 9.77 -6.35 -24.39
N GLY A 362 8.73 -7.18 -24.26
CA GLY A 362 8.75 -8.58 -24.70
C GLY A 362 8.30 -8.85 -26.14
N ALA A 363 7.76 -7.87 -26.86
CA ALA A 363 7.13 -8.09 -28.18
C ALA A 363 7.81 -7.36 -29.36
N ARG A 364 9.05 -6.87 -29.21
CA ARG A 364 9.75 -6.13 -30.27
C ARG A 364 11.18 -6.57 -30.62
N GLU A 365 11.66 -7.71 -30.10
CA GLU A 365 12.97 -8.27 -30.48
C GLU A 365 12.89 -9.67 -31.10
N ALA A 366 11.76 -10.00 -31.75
CA ALA A 366 11.65 -11.17 -32.63
C ALA A 366 11.02 -10.79 -33.98
N SER A 367 11.53 -9.73 -34.61
CA SER A 367 11.40 -9.43 -36.04
C SER A 367 12.37 -8.31 -36.38
N ALA A 368 13.63 -8.67 -36.49
CA ALA A 368 14.65 -7.97 -37.28
C ALA A 368 15.57 -9.02 -37.89
#